data_AF-A0A8J7UVN4-F1
#
_entry.id   AF-A0A8J7UVN4-F1
#
_cell.length_a   1.000
_cell.length_b   1.000
_cell.length_c   1.000
_cell.angle_alpha   90.00
_cell.angle_beta   90.00
_cell.angle_gamma   90.00
#
_symmetry.space_group_name_H-M   'P 1'
#
loop_
_entity.id
_entity.type
_entity.pdbx_description
1 polymer ?
#
loop_
_entity_poly.entity_id
_entity_poly.type
_entity_poly.pdbx_seq_one_letter_code
_entity_poly.pdbx_strand_id
1 'polypeptide(L)'
;MSDEFNPNAPEEFEDDINNLISELNSQFGEGRSRWYYDEPSETLFIELESIARLDDEEIGKKAEPVFDNSELDFEEIVLLPMTD
;
A
#
# COMPACT_ATOMS: atom_id res chain seq x y z
N MET A 1 22.61 -3.05 -1.75
CA MET A 1 22.22 -2.63 -0.40
C MET A 1 20.91 -1.93 -0.58
N SER A 2 19.85 -2.66 -0.28
CA SER A 2 18.46 -2.24 -0.28
C SER A 2 18.24 -1.40 0.97
N ASP A 3 17.69 -0.20 0.80
CA ASP A 3 17.04 0.69 1.78
C ASP A 3 17.23 2.12 1.26
N GLU A 4 16.44 2.53 0.25
CA GLU A 4 16.23 3.97 0.06
C GLU A 4 15.13 4.40 1.01
N PHE A 5 15.53 4.49 2.29
CA PHE A 5 14.87 5.36 3.26
C PHE A 5 14.92 6.78 2.68
N ASN A 6 13.78 7.39 2.39
CA ASN A 6 13.70 8.78 1.96
C ASN A 6 13.49 9.66 3.20
N PRO A 7 14.56 10.23 3.79
CA PRO A 7 14.48 11.00 5.04
C PRO A 7 13.75 12.35 4.91
N ASN A 8 13.19 12.66 3.74
CA ASN A 8 12.45 13.89 3.47
C ASN A 8 10.95 13.65 3.21
N ALA A 9 10.46 12.41 3.29
CA ALA A 9 9.03 12.21 3.43
C ALA A 9 8.59 12.95 4.72
N PRO A 10 7.68 13.94 4.63
CA PRO A 10 7.13 14.57 5.84
C PRO A 10 6.61 13.46 6.77
N GLU A 11 6.85 13.53 8.09
CA GLU A 11 6.39 12.47 9.02
C GLU A 11 4.90 12.13 8.83
N GLU A 12 4.09 13.12 8.46
CA GLU A 12 2.66 12.98 8.12
C GLU A 12 2.41 12.05 6.91
N PHE A 13 3.29 12.07 5.90
CA PHE A 13 3.18 11.23 4.70
C PHE A 13 3.40 9.73 5.02
N GLU A 14 4.39 9.41 5.84
CA GLU A 14 4.61 8.02 6.27
C GLU A 14 3.45 7.52 7.14
N ASP A 15 2.93 8.37 8.04
CA ASP A 15 1.79 8.04 8.89
C ASP A 15 0.52 7.78 8.06
N ASP A 16 0.26 8.60 7.04
CA ASP A 16 -0.90 8.41 6.16
C ASP A 16 -0.81 7.10 5.36
N ILE A 17 0.38 6.76 4.82
CA ILE A 17 0.60 5.47 4.15
C ILE A 17 0.43 4.31 5.13
N ASN A 18 0.96 4.44 6.35
CA ASN A 18 0.81 3.40 7.38
C ASN A 18 -0.66 3.21 7.78
N ASN A 19 -1.45 4.28 7.83
CA ASN A 19 -2.91 4.20 8.05
C ASN A 19 -3.61 3.47 6.90
N LEU A 20 -3.29 3.81 5.65
CA LEU A 20 -3.82 3.11 4.47
C LEU A 20 -3.49 1.60 4.54
N ILE A 21 -2.25 1.24 4.86
CA ILE A 21 -1.83 -0.16 4.98
C ILE A 21 -2.56 -0.87 6.11
N SER A 22 -2.80 -0.19 7.23
CA SER A 22 -3.59 -0.73 8.35
C SER A 22 -5.04 -1.03 7.92
N GLU A 23 -5.66 -0.12 7.18
CA GLU A 23 -7.01 -0.32 6.64
C GLU A 23 -7.07 -1.47 5.63
N LEU A 24 -6.10 -1.54 4.70
CA LEU A 24 -5.96 -2.64 3.75
C LEU A 24 -5.80 -3.98 4.48
N ASN A 25 -4.94 -4.06 5.51
CA ASN A 25 -4.79 -5.26 6.32
C ASN A 25 -6.08 -5.64 7.08
N SER A 26 -6.90 -4.66 7.47
CA SER A 26 -8.21 -4.97 8.06
C SER A 26 -9.17 -5.65 7.08
N GLN A 27 -9.06 -5.35 5.78
CA GLN A 27 -9.89 -5.93 4.72
C GLN A 27 -9.35 -7.26 4.19
N PHE A 28 -8.04 -7.37 4.05
CA PHE A 28 -7.35 -8.53 3.48
C PHE A 28 -6.98 -9.59 4.52
N GLY A 29 -6.89 -9.21 5.79
CA GLY A 29 -6.36 -10.02 6.88
C GLY A 29 -4.94 -9.57 7.25
N GLU A 30 -4.62 -9.68 8.54
CA GLU A 30 -3.31 -9.31 9.08
C GLU A 30 -2.19 -10.13 8.43
N GLY A 31 -1.08 -9.48 8.12
CA GLY A 31 0.09 -10.09 7.51
C GLY A 31 1.25 -9.11 7.44
N ARG A 32 2.39 -9.59 6.93
CA ARG A 32 3.51 -8.70 6.63
C ARG A 32 3.14 -7.76 5.49
N SER A 33 3.62 -6.54 5.59
CA SER A 33 3.47 -5.52 4.56
C SER A 33 4.75 -4.70 4.42
N ARG A 34 4.98 -4.18 3.22
CA ARG A 34 5.99 -3.17 2.94
C ARG A 34 5.48 -2.24 1.85
N TRP A 35 6.02 -1.04 1.76
CA TRP A 35 5.65 -0.11 0.72
C TRP A 35 6.89 0.59 0.14
N TYR A 36 6.72 1.10 -1.06
CA TYR A 36 7.71 1.89 -1.76
C TYR A 36 6.99 2.97 -2.57
N TYR A 37 7.50 4.19 -2.52
CA TYR A 37 6.96 5.32 -3.28
C TYR A 37 7.95 5.72 -4.38
N ASP A 38 7.49 5.68 -5.64
CA ASP A 38 8.25 6.18 -6.79
C ASP A 38 7.89 7.64 -7.06
N GLU A 39 8.65 8.56 -6.47
CA GLU A 39 8.42 10.01 -6.58
C GLU A 39 8.32 10.53 -8.02
N PRO A 40 9.14 10.08 -9.01
CA PRO A 40 9.03 10.56 -10.39
C PRO A 40 7.71 10.22 -11.09
N SER A 41 7.05 9.12 -10.70
CA SER A 41 5.76 8.70 -11.26
C SER A 41 4.60 8.91 -10.29
N GLU A 42 4.87 9.47 -9.12
CA GLU A 42 3.90 9.67 -8.03
C GLU A 42 3.10 8.39 -7.71
N THR A 43 3.76 7.23 -7.83
CA THR A 43 3.13 5.90 -7.68
C THR A 43 3.50 5.25 -6.35
N LEU A 44 2.51 4.80 -5.60
CA LEU A 44 2.68 4.04 -4.36
C LEU A 44 2.54 2.54 -4.63
N PHE A 45 3.61 1.79 -4.39
CA PHE A 45 3.60 0.34 -4.41
C PHE A 45 3.43 -0.19 -2.99
N ILE A 46 2.41 -1.02 -2.77
CA ILE A 46 2.15 -1.67 -1.48
C ILE A 46 2.21 -3.17 -1.67
N GLU A 47 3.15 -3.81 -0.99
CA GLU A 47 3.24 -5.25 -0.94
C GLU A 47 2.56 -5.81 0.30
N LEU A 48 1.66 -6.77 0.11
CA LEU A 48 0.88 -7.40 1.17
C LEU A 48 1.02 -8.92 1.09
N GLU A 49 1.35 -9.56 2.20
CA GLU A 49 1.40 -11.03 2.29
C GLU A 49 0.00 -11.65 2.15
N SER A 50 -1.03 -10.96 2.64
CA SER A 50 -2.41 -11.44 2.67
C SER A 50 -3.06 -11.55 1.28
N ILE A 51 -2.61 -10.78 0.29
CA ILE A 51 -3.19 -10.80 -1.05
C ILE A 51 -2.62 -11.91 -1.95
N ALA A 52 -1.54 -12.58 -1.55
CA ALA A 52 -0.89 -13.63 -2.34
C ALA A 52 -1.78 -14.85 -2.68
N ARG A 53 -2.94 -14.96 -2.03
CA ARG A 53 -3.91 -16.05 -2.21
C ARG A 53 -5.23 -15.59 -2.85
N LEU A 54 -5.35 -14.31 -3.16
CA LEU A 54 -6.55 -13.71 -3.73
C LEU A 54 -6.34 -13.49 -5.23
N ASP A 55 -7.43 -13.50 -5.98
CA ASP A 55 -7.43 -13.06 -7.37
C ASP A 55 -7.69 -11.55 -7.49
N ASP A 56 -7.44 -11.00 -8.67
CA ASP A 56 -7.57 -9.56 -8.93
C ASP A 56 -8.99 -9.03 -8.68
N GLU A 57 -10.02 -9.86 -8.89
CA GLU A 57 -11.42 -9.47 -8.68
C GLU A 57 -11.73 -9.35 -7.17
N GLU A 58 -11.26 -10.31 -6.36
CA GLU A 58 -11.36 -10.26 -4.91
C GLU A 58 -10.54 -9.11 -4.32
N ILE A 59 -9.34 -8.86 -4.85
CA ILE A 59 -8.49 -7.74 -4.45
C ILE A 59 -9.20 -6.42 -4.72
N GLY A 60 -9.70 -6.22 -5.94
CA GLY A 60 -10.41 -4.99 -6.32
C GLY A 60 -11.60 -4.70 -5.39
N LYS A 61 -12.49 -5.69 -5.17
CA LYS A 61 -13.68 -5.51 -4.31
C LYS A 61 -13.37 -5.14 -2.88
N LYS A 62 -12.23 -5.61 -2.35
CA LYS A 62 -11.81 -5.34 -0.96
C LYS A 62 -11.04 -4.04 -0.82
N ALA A 63 -10.26 -3.67 -1.84
CA ALA A 63 -9.45 -2.45 -1.83
C ALA A 63 -10.25 -1.20 -2.21
N GLU A 64 -11.22 -1.32 -3.12
CA GLU A 64 -12.09 -0.22 -3.58
C GLU A 64 -12.68 0.62 -2.41
N PRO A 65 -13.32 0.03 -1.38
CA PRO A 65 -13.84 0.83 -0.27
C PRO A 65 -12.75 1.51 0.57
N VAL A 66 -11.51 1.00 0.59
CA VAL A 66 -10.40 1.64 1.30
C VAL A 66 -9.94 2.87 0.51
N PHE A 67 -9.77 2.73 -0.80
CA PHE A 67 -9.36 3.84 -1.66
C PHE A 67 -10.42 4.94 -1.77
N ASP A 68 -11.70 4.58 -1.84
CA ASP A 68 -12.80 5.57 -1.86
C ASP A 68 -12.88 6.45 -0.59
N ASN A 69 -12.36 5.94 0.54
CA ASN A 69 -12.32 6.68 1.81
C ASN A 69 -10.95 7.34 2.07
N SER A 70 -9.95 7.06 1.24
CA SER A 70 -8.62 7.63 1.41
C SER A 70 -8.57 9.05 0.86
N GLU A 71 -7.99 9.98 1.62
CA GLU A 71 -7.70 11.34 1.16
C GLU A 71 -6.32 11.45 0.49
N LEU A 72 -5.65 10.31 0.25
CA LEU A 72 -4.31 10.25 -0.33
C LEU A 72 -4.33 10.55 -1.83
N ASP A 73 -3.50 11.52 -2.24
CA ASP A 73 -3.46 12.06 -3.61
C ASP A 73 -2.27 11.47 -4.39
N PHE A 74 -2.29 10.16 -4.60
CA PHE A 74 -1.32 9.46 -5.46
C PHE A 74 -1.87 9.35 -6.88
N GLU A 75 -1.00 9.48 -7.90
CA GLU A 75 -1.38 9.25 -9.29
C GLU A 75 -1.78 7.78 -9.52
N GLU A 76 -1.07 6.84 -8.88
CA GLU A 76 -1.39 5.41 -8.95
C GLU A 76 -1.03 4.70 -7.62
N ILE A 77 -1.87 3.73 -7.23
CA ILE A 77 -1.59 2.81 -6.13
C ILE A 77 -1.61 1.38 -6.67
N VAL A 78 -0.50 0.67 -6.52
CA VAL A 78 -0.32 -0.69 -7.01
C VAL A 78 -0.20 -1.65 -5.84
N LEU A 79 -1.14 -2.59 -5.75
CA LEU A 79 -1.08 -3.68 -4.77
C LEU A 79 -0.34 -4.88 -5.36
N LEU A 80 0.65 -5.38 -4.63
CA LEU A 80 1.51 -6.49 -5.05
C LEU A 80 1.54 -7.60 -3.99
N PRO A 81 1.56 -8.88 -4.38
CA PRO A 81 1.73 -9.96 -3.42
C PRO A 81 3.16 -9.93 -2.87
N MET A 82 3.30 -9.97 -1.55
CA MET A 82 4.62 -10.00 -0.93
C MET A 82 5.29 -11.37 -1.17
N THR A 83 6.46 -11.37 -1.81
CA THR A 83 7.30 -12.56 -1.99
C THR A 83 8.47 -12.53 -1.00
N ASP A 84 8.68 -13.64 -0.29
CA ASP A 84 9.84 -13.89 0.59
C ASP A 84 11.19 -13.90 -0.17
#